data_AF-A0A485PM96-F1
#
_entry.id   AF-A0A485PM96-F1
#
_cell.length_a   1.000
_cell.length_b   1.000
_cell.length_c   1.000
_cell.angle_alpha   90.00
_cell.angle_beta   90.00
_cell.angle_gamma   90.00
#
_symmetry.space_group_name_H-M   'P 1'
#
loop_
_entity.id
_entity.type
_entity.pdbx_description
1 polymer ?
#
loop_
_entity_poly.entity_id
_entity_poly.type
_entity_poly.pdbx_seq_one_letter_code
_entity_poly.pdbx_strand_id
1 'polypeptide(L)'
;MSDANPRECAEAAEPPAPEAPAPAPPQRTSDYYRIDGDLPVRFNNPEWFRGYGTKEPVSVYRTSNQAYGSRAPTVHEMPKVFYPNSGKFSRQLAAGGMFRNNTFNVCVEKSVVTGPDNYITSYDRFNFHPSYNVNRPSICD
;
A
#
# COMPACT_ATOMS: atom_id res chain seq x y z
N MET A 1 -28.06 -81.65 22.85
CA MET A 1 -27.76 -80.23 23.15
C MET A 1 -26.86 -79.75 22.03
N SER A 2 -27.33 -78.76 21.27
CA SER A 2 -26.82 -78.35 19.97
C SER A 2 -25.67 -77.35 20.08
N ASP A 3 -24.57 -77.63 19.39
CA ASP A 3 -23.48 -76.69 19.11
C ASP A 3 -24.00 -75.43 18.43
N ALA A 4 -23.61 -74.27 18.96
CA ALA A 4 -23.91 -72.96 18.36
C ALA A 4 -22.61 -72.18 18.17
N ASN A 5 -22.18 -72.08 16.91
CA ASN A 5 -21.37 -71.01 16.36
C ASN A 5 -21.78 -70.90 14.87
N PRO A 6 -21.71 -69.74 14.18
CA PRO A 6 -21.23 -68.43 14.58
C PRO A 6 -22.19 -67.27 14.21
N ARG A 7 -21.94 -66.08 14.76
CA ARG A 7 -22.37 -64.83 14.11
C ARG A 7 -21.15 -63.96 13.88
N GLU A 8 -20.54 -64.20 12.73
CA GLU A 8 -19.61 -63.31 12.08
C GLU A 8 -20.31 -61.97 11.86
N CYS A 9 -19.78 -60.90 12.45
CA CYS A 9 -20.26 -59.55 12.21
C CYS A 9 -19.93 -59.21 10.75
N ALA A 10 -20.94 -59.18 9.89
CA ALA A 10 -20.79 -58.68 8.54
C ALA A 10 -20.40 -57.21 8.62
N GLU A 11 -19.15 -56.92 8.22
CA GLU A 11 -18.69 -55.57 7.93
C GLU A 11 -19.57 -55.04 6.79
N ALA A 12 -20.49 -54.15 7.14
CA ALA A 12 -21.24 -53.40 6.16
C ALA A 12 -20.24 -52.49 5.44
N ALA A 13 -19.85 -52.89 4.23
CA ALA A 13 -19.07 -52.06 3.33
C ALA A 13 -19.78 -50.70 3.21
N GLU A 14 -19.14 -49.66 3.72
CA GLU A 14 -19.61 -48.29 3.56
C GLU A 14 -19.81 -48.03 2.05
N PRO A 15 -20.96 -47.45 1.64
CA PRO A 15 -21.15 -47.04 0.26
C PRO A 15 -20.04 -46.05 -0.13
N PRO A 16 -19.52 -46.12 -1.38
CA PRO A 16 -18.48 -45.20 -1.83
C PRO A 16 -18.97 -43.77 -1.62
N ALA A 17 -18.15 -42.98 -0.91
CA ALA A 17 -18.40 -41.57 -0.69
C ALA A 17 -18.72 -40.89 -2.04
N PRO A 18 -19.73 -40.00 -2.10
CA PRO A 18 -20.04 -39.28 -3.33
C PRO A 18 -18.77 -38.56 -3.79
N GLU A 19 -18.35 -38.85 -5.02
CA GLU A 19 -17.22 -38.19 -5.66
C GLU A 19 -17.37 -36.68 -5.50
N ALA A 20 -16.34 -36.03 -4.98
CA ALA A 20 -16.31 -34.59 -4.81
C ALA A 20 -16.71 -33.93 -6.15
N PRO A 21 -17.68 -33.00 -6.16
CA PRO A 21 -18.13 -32.37 -7.39
C PRO A 21 -16.93 -31.76 -8.10
N ALA A 22 -16.83 -32.04 -9.41
CA ALA A 22 -15.76 -31.50 -10.26
C ALA A 22 -15.59 -30.00 -10.00
N PRO A 23 -14.34 -29.49 -9.93
CA PRO A 23 -14.10 -28.08 -9.61
C PRO A 23 -14.87 -27.21 -10.60
N ALA A 24 -15.75 -26.37 -10.07
CA ALA A 24 -16.50 -25.43 -10.87
C ALA A 24 -15.54 -24.58 -11.72
N PRO A 25 -15.94 -24.19 -12.94
CA PRO A 25 -15.10 -23.34 -13.77
C PRO A 25 -14.70 -22.06 -13.00
N PRO A 26 -13.47 -21.56 -13.19
CA PRO A 26 -12.96 -20.42 -12.43
C PRO A 26 -13.85 -19.20 -12.67
N GLN A 27 -14.50 -18.74 -11.60
CA GLN A 27 -15.42 -17.60 -11.65
C GLN A 27 -14.64 -16.29 -11.58
N ARG A 28 -14.92 -15.36 -12.49
CA ARG A 28 -14.31 -14.02 -12.45
C ARG A 28 -15.27 -13.01 -11.87
N THR A 29 -14.75 -12.00 -11.18
CA THR A 29 -15.60 -10.95 -10.60
C THR A 29 -16.23 -10.08 -11.67
N SER A 30 -15.54 -9.89 -12.80
CA SER A 30 -16.08 -9.19 -13.99
C SER A 30 -17.36 -9.80 -14.54
N ASP A 31 -17.55 -11.11 -14.36
CA ASP A 31 -18.71 -11.83 -14.93
C ASP A 31 -19.98 -11.55 -14.13
N TYR A 32 -19.84 -11.25 -12.84
CA TYR A 32 -20.96 -10.98 -11.92
C TYR A 32 -21.13 -9.49 -11.61
N TYR A 33 -20.05 -8.72 -11.64
CA TYR A 33 -20.02 -7.32 -11.22
C TYR A 33 -19.31 -6.44 -12.24
N ARG A 34 -19.77 -5.19 -12.33
CA ARG A 34 -19.03 -4.14 -13.04
C ARG A 34 -17.80 -3.76 -12.22
N ILE A 35 -16.63 -3.94 -12.81
CA ILE A 35 -15.33 -3.63 -12.24
C ILE A 35 -14.68 -2.44 -12.97
N ASP A 36 -13.76 -1.76 -12.30
CA ASP A 36 -12.90 -0.76 -12.93
C ASP A 36 -11.88 -1.43 -13.86
N GLY A 37 -11.52 -0.76 -14.97
CA GLY A 37 -10.49 -1.23 -15.89
C GLY A 37 -9.09 -1.28 -15.25
N ASP A 38 -8.85 -0.45 -14.23
CA ASP A 38 -7.57 -0.39 -13.50
C ASP A 38 -7.51 -1.40 -12.33
N LEU A 39 -8.53 -2.26 -12.16
CA LEU A 39 -8.55 -3.25 -11.09
C LEU A 39 -7.45 -4.31 -11.31
N PRO A 40 -6.56 -4.56 -10.31
CA PRO A 40 -5.55 -5.59 -10.44
C PRO A 40 -6.15 -6.98 -10.74
N VAL A 41 -5.53 -7.70 -11.66
CA VAL A 41 -5.97 -9.03 -12.14
C VAL A 41 -6.23 -10.03 -11.01
N ARG A 42 -5.47 -9.94 -9.92
CA ARG A 42 -5.65 -10.78 -8.72
C ARG A 42 -7.01 -10.62 -8.05
N PHE A 43 -7.62 -9.43 -8.11
CA PHE A 43 -8.96 -9.19 -7.57
C PHE A 43 -10.05 -9.57 -8.56
N ASN A 44 -9.74 -9.64 -9.86
CA ASN A 44 -10.67 -10.19 -10.85
C ASN A 44 -10.77 -11.73 -10.76
N ASN A 45 -9.70 -12.40 -10.33
CA ASN A 45 -9.63 -13.86 -10.26
C ASN A 45 -9.45 -14.32 -8.80
N PRO A 46 -10.51 -14.69 -8.06
CA PRO A 46 -10.43 -15.10 -6.66
C PRO A 46 -9.49 -16.28 -6.43
N GLU A 47 -9.32 -17.17 -7.42
CA GLU A 47 -8.36 -18.29 -7.43
C GLU A 47 -6.90 -17.88 -7.23
N TRP A 48 -6.57 -16.60 -7.42
CA TRP A 48 -5.23 -16.07 -7.14
C TRP A 48 -4.89 -16.15 -5.64
N PHE A 49 -5.90 -16.11 -4.77
CA PHE A 49 -5.75 -16.18 -3.32
C PHE A 49 -5.69 -17.63 -2.84
N ARG A 50 -4.48 -18.19 -2.79
CA ARG A 50 -4.21 -19.57 -2.36
C ARG A 50 -4.01 -19.67 -0.85
N GLY A 51 -4.19 -20.87 -0.30
CA GLY A 51 -3.86 -21.20 1.11
C GLY A 51 -5.07 -21.29 2.05
N TYR A 52 -6.25 -20.90 1.58
CA TYR A 52 -7.50 -21.05 2.31
C TYR A 52 -8.02 -22.48 2.25
N GLY A 53 -8.66 -22.96 3.31
CA GLY A 53 -9.33 -24.28 3.34
C GLY A 53 -8.42 -25.49 3.15
N THR A 54 -7.09 -25.31 3.28
CA THR A 54 -6.09 -26.36 2.99
C THR A 54 -5.98 -27.44 4.06
N LYS A 55 -6.57 -27.22 5.25
CA LYS A 55 -6.50 -28.16 6.37
C LYS A 55 -7.92 -28.56 6.76
N GLU A 56 -8.31 -29.76 6.37
CA GLU A 56 -9.49 -30.39 6.95
C GLU A 56 -9.20 -30.67 8.43
N PRO A 57 -9.97 -30.08 9.36
CA PRO A 57 -9.79 -30.36 10.76
C PRO A 57 -10.21 -31.81 11.04
N VAL A 58 -9.39 -32.55 11.79
CA VAL A 58 -9.81 -33.83 12.36
C VAL A 58 -11.07 -33.55 13.19
N SER A 59 -12.16 -34.27 12.90
CA SER A 59 -13.52 -33.98 13.42
C SER A 59 -13.59 -33.81 14.95
N VAL A 60 -12.69 -34.46 15.69
CA VAL A 60 -12.62 -34.45 17.15
C VAL A 60 -11.83 -33.25 17.72
N TYR A 61 -10.89 -32.67 16.97
CA TYR A 61 -9.98 -31.61 17.45
C TYR A 61 -10.12 -30.33 16.61
N ARG A 62 -11.29 -29.70 16.72
CA ARG A 62 -11.56 -28.40 16.10
C ARG A 62 -11.41 -27.27 17.11
N THR A 63 -10.57 -26.29 16.79
CA THR A 63 -10.44 -25.06 17.61
C THR A 63 -11.21 -23.91 16.96
N SER A 64 -11.61 -22.91 17.74
CA SER A 64 -12.28 -21.71 17.23
C SER A 64 -11.41 -20.95 16.22
N ASN A 65 -10.09 -20.90 16.46
CA ASN A 65 -9.14 -20.21 15.58
C ASN A 65 -9.05 -20.85 14.18
N GLN A 66 -9.35 -22.15 14.05
CA GLN A 66 -9.41 -22.81 12.73
C GLN A 66 -10.54 -22.29 11.84
N ALA A 67 -11.52 -21.54 12.38
CA ALA A 67 -12.53 -20.89 11.54
C ALA A 67 -11.93 -19.79 10.65
N TYR A 68 -10.91 -19.08 11.13
CA TYR A 68 -10.22 -18.05 10.36
C TYR A 68 -9.42 -18.69 9.22
N GLY A 69 -9.57 -18.17 7.99
CA GLY A 69 -8.88 -18.70 6.81
C GLY A 69 -9.37 -20.07 6.32
N SER A 70 -10.40 -20.65 6.95
CA SER A 70 -10.97 -21.95 6.53
C SER A 70 -11.70 -21.89 5.19
N ARG A 71 -12.19 -20.71 4.78
CA ARG A 71 -12.97 -20.51 3.55
C ARG A 71 -12.16 -19.71 2.55
N ALA A 72 -12.13 -20.18 1.31
CA ALA A 72 -11.52 -19.46 0.19
C ALA A 72 -12.38 -18.25 -0.19
N PRO A 73 -11.75 -17.14 -0.61
CA PRO A 73 -12.48 -15.95 -0.93
C PRO A 73 -13.25 -16.10 -2.26
N THR A 74 -14.43 -15.50 -2.32
CA THR A 74 -15.34 -15.65 -3.48
C THR A 74 -15.47 -14.37 -4.30
N VAL A 75 -16.11 -14.47 -5.47
CA VAL A 75 -16.34 -13.30 -6.35
C VAL A 75 -17.15 -12.19 -5.69
N HIS A 76 -17.95 -12.51 -4.67
CA HIS A 76 -18.79 -11.57 -3.93
C HIS A 76 -18.04 -10.84 -2.81
N GLU A 77 -16.87 -11.35 -2.42
CA GLU A 77 -16.00 -10.74 -1.40
C GLU A 77 -14.91 -9.87 -2.03
N MET A 78 -14.62 -10.08 -3.32
CA MET A 78 -13.61 -9.32 -4.05
C MET A 78 -14.01 -7.84 -4.26
N PRO A 79 -13.05 -6.90 -4.15
CA PRO A 79 -13.33 -5.50 -4.39
C PRO A 79 -13.57 -5.22 -5.88
N LYS A 80 -14.50 -4.30 -6.16
CA LYS A 80 -14.78 -3.82 -7.52
C LYS A 80 -13.80 -2.73 -8.00
N VAL A 81 -13.20 -2.01 -7.05
CA VAL A 81 -12.26 -0.91 -7.28
C VAL A 81 -11.14 -1.01 -6.24
N PHE A 82 -9.91 -0.71 -6.64
CA PHE A 82 -8.74 -0.73 -5.76
C PHE A 82 -7.87 0.50 -6.03
N TYR A 83 -7.62 1.30 -4.99
CA TYR A 83 -6.79 2.51 -5.07
C TYR A 83 -5.43 2.27 -4.42
N PRO A 84 -4.42 1.74 -5.14
CA PRO A 84 -3.10 1.52 -4.57
C PRO A 84 -2.35 2.84 -4.36
N ASN A 85 -1.67 2.97 -3.23
CA ASN A 85 -0.62 3.97 -3.08
C ASN A 85 0.72 3.37 -3.51
N SER A 86 1.33 3.91 -4.57
CA SER A 86 2.54 3.33 -5.18
C SER A 86 3.81 3.55 -4.36
N GLY A 87 3.87 4.57 -3.49
CA GLY A 87 5.04 4.92 -2.68
C GLY A 87 6.35 5.12 -3.46
N LYS A 88 6.34 5.04 -4.80
CA LYS A 88 7.53 4.98 -5.65
C LYS A 88 8.37 6.25 -5.53
N PHE A 89 7.71 7.40 -5.59
CA PHE A 89 8.33 8.71 -5.42
C PHE A 89 9.03 8.84 -4.06
N SER A 90 8.31 8.59 -2.97
CA SER A 90 8.86 8.70 -1.62
C SER A 90 9.99 7.71 -1.38
N ARG A 91 9.91 6.49 -1.93
CA ARG A 91 10.99 5.49 -1.84
C ARG A 91 12.26 5.95 -2.56
N GLN A 92 12.10 6.56 -3.74
CA GLN A 92 13.23 7.13 -4.48
C GLN A 92 13.89 8.27 -3.70
N LEU A 93 13.11 9.17 -3.08
CA LEU A 93 13.66 10.24 -2.25
C LEU A 93 14.29 9.72 -0.95
N ALA A 94 13.66 8.74 -0.31
CA ALA A 94 14.16 8.14 0.94
C ALA A 94 15.52 7.47 0.76
N ALA A 95 15.82 6.95 -0.44
CA ALA A 95 17.14 6.38 -0.75
C ALA A 95 18.28 7.40 -0.63
N GLY A 96 17.99 8.70 -0.78
CA GLY A 96 18.97 9.79 -0.63
C GLY A 96 19.31 10.15 0.82
N GLY A 97 18.60 9.59 1.81
CA GLY A 97 18.83 9.86 3.22
C GLY A 97 18.39 11.25 3.67
N MET A 98 18.93 11.71 4.81
CA MET A 98 18.54 12.98 5.42
C MET A 98 19.20 14.16 4.72
N PHE A 99 18.38 15.12 4.26
CA PHE A 99 18.84 16.36 3.64
C PHE A 99 19.76 17.15 4.58
N ARG A 100 20.87 17.67 4.06
CA ARG A 100 21.77 18.60 4.74
C ARG A 100 22.02 19.80 3.82
N ASN A 101 21.91 21.00 4.39
CA ASN A 101 22.25 22.22 3.67
C ASN A 101 23.73 22.56 3.88
N ASN A 102 24.53 22.53 2.80
CA ASN A 102 25.94 22.89 2.80
C ASN A 102 26.24 24.11 1.91
N THR A 103 25.23 24.91 1.54
CA THR A 103 25.44 26.08 0.65
C THR A 103 25.77 27.35 1.43
N PHE A 104 26.59 28.23 0.84
CA PHE A 104 26.85 29.57 1.37
C PHE A 104 25.77 30.56 0.92
N ASN A 105 25.49 31.57 1.75
CA ASN A 105 24.63 32.69 1.36
C ASN A 105 25.42 33.65 0.46
N VAL A 106 25.09 33.68 -0.83
CA VAL A 106 25.74 34.55 -1.85
C VAL A 106 24.78 35.65 -2.32
N CYS A 107 23.64 35.84 -1.65
CA CYS A 107 22.72 36.91 -2.04
C CYS A 107 23.38 38.27 -1.80
N VAL A 108 23.48 39.07 -2.86
CA VAL A 108 23.83 40.49 -2.75
C VAL A 108 22.63 41.22 -2.13
N GLU A 109 22.91 42.19 -1.27
CA GLU A 109 21.88 43.02 -0.66
C GLU A 109 21.03 43.71 -1.75
N LYS A 110 19.70 43.64 -1.61
CA LYS A 110 18.73 44.23 -2.56
C LYS A 110 18.15 45.54 -2.06
N SER A 111 18.73 46.14 -1.02
CA SER A 111 18.20 47.38 -0.49
C SER A 111 18.41 48.50 -1.50
N VAL A 112 17.46 49.45 -1.57
CA VAL A 112 17.63 50.64 -2.43
C VAL A 112 18.76 51.54 -1.89
N VAL A 113 19.07 51.44 -0.60
CA VAL A 113 20.04 52.28 0.11
C VAL A 113 21.47 51.71 0.09
N THR A 114 21.61 50.38 -0.03
CA THR A 114 22.90 49.66 -0.01
C THR A 114 22.92 48.55 -1.08
N GLY A 115 22.19 48.76 -2.18
CA GLY A 115 22.09 47.82 -3.29
C GLY A 115 23.41 47.65 -4.05
N PRO A 116 23.44 46.82 -5.11
CA PRO A 116 24.65 46.59 -5.91
C PRO A 116 25.23 47.86 -6.57
N ASP A 117 24.39 48.88 -6.78
CA ASP A 117 24.79 50.21 -7.28
C ASP A 117 25.37 51.10 -6.17
N ASN A 118 25.32 50.66 -4.91
CA ASN A 118 25.99 51.24 -3.76
C ASN A 118 27.17 50.36 -3.36
N TYR A 119 28.37 50.78 -3.76
CA TYR A 119 29.61 50.24 -3.25
C TYR A 119 29.88 50.70 -1.81
N ILE A 120 28.94 50.47 -0.87
CA ILE A 120 29.27 50.45 0.56
C ILE A 120 30.09 49.18 0.79
N THR A 121 31.32 49.22 0.29
CA THR A 121 32.35 48.30 0.72
C THR A 121 32.52 48.50 2.22
N SER A 122 32.88 47.44 2.95
CA SER A 122 33.19 47.54 4.38
C SER A 122 34.24 48.62 4.74
N TYR A 123 34.92 49.17 3.72
CA TYR A 123 35.97 50.16 3.84
C TYR A 123 35.56 51.60 3.56
N ASP A 124 34.41 51.88 2.92
CA ASP A 124 33.98 53.26 2.63
C ASP A 124 32.68 53.61 3.35
N ARG A 125 32.83 54.05 4.60
CA ARG A 125 31.73 54.48 5.48
C ARG A 125 31.20 55.89 5.17
N PHE A 126 31.80 56.59 4.21
CA PHE A 126 31.44 57.97 3.89
C PHE A 126 30.75 58.11 2.52
N ASN A 127 30.79 57.09 1.66
CA ASN A 127 29.98 57.00 0.44
C ASN A 127 28.62 56.35 0.71
N PHE A 128 27.70 57.10 1.31
CA PHE A 128 26.29 56.69 1.33
C PHE A 128 25.63 56.98 -0.03
N HIS A 129 24.61 56.20 -0.38
CA HIS A 129 23.82 56.43 -1.59
C HIS A 129 23.29 57.87 -1.65
N PRO A 130 23.18 58.50 -2.83
CA PRO A 130 22.64 59.86 -2.97
C PRO A 130 21.23 60.06 -2.40
N SER A 131 20.43 58.99 -2.22
CA SER A 131 19.13 59.07 -1.54
C SER A 131 19.23 59.21 -0.02
N TYR A 132 20.39 58.94 0.58
CA TYR A 132 20.66 59.13 1.99
C TYR A 132 21.16 60.55 2.25
N ASN A 133 20.27 61.42 2.71
CA ASN A 133 20.59 62.79 3.10
C ASN A 133 20.38 62.96 4.61
N VAL A 134 21.42 63.27 5.36
CA VAL A 134 21.31 63.47 6.82
C VAL A 134 20.53 64.75 7.17
N ASN A 135 20.44 65.69 6.23
CA ASN A 135 19.85 67.02 6.41
C ASN A 135 18.47 67.17 5.73
N ARG A 136 17.97 66.15 5.04
CA ARG A 136 16.67 66.15 4.34
C ARG A 136 16.03 64.76 4.42
N PRO A 137 14.69 64.63 4.38
CA PRO A 137 14.07 63.30 4.29
C PRO A 137 14.59 62.55 3.07
N SER A 138 14.92 61.27 3.25
CA SER A 138 15.37 60.40 2.16
C SER A 138 14.26 60.29 1.12
N ILE A 139 14.58 60.54 -0.14
CA ILE A 139 13.61 60.47 -1.24
C ILE A 139 13.53 59.01 -1.67
N CYS A 140 12.35 58.43 -1.51
CA CYS A 140 11.99 57.14 -2.11
C CYS A 140 10.92 57.45 -3.15
N ASP A 141 11.19 57.16 -4.42
CA ASP A 141 10.14 57.05 -5.45
C ASP A 141 9.50 55.65 -5.40
#